data_AF-A0A7K2WV46-F1
#
_entry.id   AF-A0A7K2WV46-F1
#
_cell.length_a   1.000
_cell.length_b   1.000
_cell.length_c   1.000
_cell.angle_alpha   90.00
_cell.angle_beta   90.00
_cell.angle_gamma   90.00
#
_symmetry.space_group_name_H-M   'P 1'
#
loop_
_entity.id
_entity.type
_entity.pdbx_description
1 polymer ?
#
loop_
_entity_poly.entity_id
_entity_poly.type
_entity_poly.pdbx_seq_one_letter_code
_entity_poly.pdbx_strand_id
1 'polypeptide(L)'
;PPVERFRELRDALRRLAAVATGDTRPTAVSPVTDLAEAVAAVNRACASAPAWSRLIWNEGEPPACADGSSYSPEARALSRIAEESVQLFTGPDAAELRACHAPGCVRYFVRAHPRREWCSAGCGNRARVARHYRRHHPGGVS
;
A
#
# COMPACT_ATOMS: atom_id res chain seq x y z
N PRO A 1 19.77 4.27 -5.28
CA PRO A 1 19.71 3.23 -6.34
C PRO A 1 18.90 1.95 -6.00
N PRO A 2 18.63 1.62 -4.73
CA PRO A 2 17.48 0.74 -4.38
C PRO A 2 16.24 1.54 -3.97
N VAL A 3 16.46 2.56 -3.13
CA VAL A 3 15.39 3.37 -2.50
C VAL A 3 14.50 4.08 -3.51
N GLU A 4 15.04 4.56 -4.63
CA GLU A 4 14.24 5.24 -5.66
C GLU A 4 13.21 4.31 -6.30
N ARG A 5 13.57 3.07 -6.61
CA ARG A 5 12.60 2.09 -7.16
C ARG A 5 11.47 1.78 -6.17
N PHE A 6 11.77 1.73 -4.87
CA PHE A 6 10.75 1.58 -3.83
C PHE A 6 9.85 2.82 -3.71
N ARG A 7 10.41 4.03 -3.89
CA ARG A 7 9.63 5.28 -3.90
C ARG A 7 8.72 5.35 -5.11
N GLU A 8 9.24 5.03 -6.30
CA GLU A 8 8.48 4.92 -7.54
C GLU A 8 7.32 3.94 -7.39
N LEU A 9 7.59 2.73 -6.87
CA LEU A 9 6.54 1.74 -6.61
C LEU A 9 5.51 2.28 -5.63
N ARG A 10 5.94 2.85 -4.49
CA ARG A 10 5.02 3.43 -3.49
C ARG A 10 4.13 4.51 -4.10
N ASP A 11 4.68 5.38 -4.94
CA ASP A 11 3.95 6.52 -5.51
C ASP A 11 2.99 6.04 -6.61
N ALA A 12 3.38 5.06 -7.42
CA ALA A 12 2.46 4.35 -8.32
C ALA A 12 1.31 3.67 -7.55
N LEU A 13 1.60 2.93 -6.48
CA LEU A 13 0.60 2.26 -5.66
C LEU A 13 -0.37 3.25 -4.98
N ARG A 14 0.12 4.41 -4.53
CA ARG A 14 -0.73 5.48 -4.01
C ARG A 14 -1.66 6.03 -5.08
N ARG A 15 -1.18 6.18 -6.32
CA ARG A 15 -2.02 6.63 -7.43
C ARG A 15 -3.14 5.62 -7.71
N LEU A 16 -2.81 4.34 -7.77
CA LEU A 16 -3.79 3.26 -7.98
C LEU A 16 -4.80 3.18 -6.84
N ALA A 17 -4.34 3.25 -5.59
CA ALA A 17 -5.22 3.26 -4.43
C ALA A 17 -6.16 4.48 -4.43
N ALA A 18 -5.65 5.66 -4.82
CA ALA A 18 -6.49 6.86 -4.93
C ALA A 18 -7.63 6.66 -5.94
N VAL A 19 -7.32 6.10 -7.12
CA VAL A 19 -8.33 5.78 -8.14
C VAL A 19 -9.33 4.75 -7.61
N ALA A 20 -8.83 3.64 -7.04
CA ALA A 20 -9.67 2.55 -6.53
C ALA A 20 -10.63 2.99 -5.43
N THR A 21 -10.25 3.98 -4.61
CA THR A 21 -11.10 4.49 -3.52
C THR A 21 -11.82 5.80 -3.83
N GLY A 22 -11.66 6.37 -5.03
CA GLY A 22 -12.21 7.69 -5.39
C GLY A 22 -11.64 8.83 -4.52
N ASP A 23 -10.41 8.69 -4.04
CA ASP A 23 -9.82 9.62 -3.09
C ASP A 23 -9.26 10.88 -3.76
N THR A 24 -9.75 12.02 -3.30
CA THR A 24 -9.42 13.36 -3.81
C THR A 24 -8.72 14.23 -2.78
N ARG A 25 -8.26 13.67 -1.64
CA ARG A 25 -7.60 14.43 -0.57
C ARG A 25 -6.36 15.15 -1.10
N PRO A 26 -6.25 16.49 -0.96
CA PRO A 26 -5.09 17.25 -1.44
C PRO A 26 -3.76 16.82 -0.79
N THR A 27 -3.81 16.36 0.46
CA THR A 27 -2.63 15.91 1.20
C THR A 27 -2.11 14.55 0.75
N ALA A 28 -2.92 13.76 0.04
CA ALA A 28 -2.60 12.38 -0.35
C ALA A 28 -2.27 12.24 -1.86
N VAL A 29 -2.10 13.36 -2.56
CA VAL A 29 -1.77 13.37 -4.00
C VAL A 29 -0.45 12.64 -4.23
N SER A 30 -0.45 11.69 -5.16
CA SER A 30 0.76 11.02 -5.59
C SER A 30 1.54 11.89 -6.58
N PRO A 31 2.89 11.89 -6.52
CA PRO A 31 3.72 12.45 -7.58
C PRO A 31 3.45 11.82 -8.96
N VAL A 32 3.05 10.55 -9.01
CA VAL A 32 2.62 9.88 -10.24
C VAL A 32 1.15 10.19 -10.48
N THR A 33 0.86 11.01 -11.49
CA THR A 33 -0.51 11.45 -11.81
C THR A 33 -1.18 10.62 -12.88
N ASP A 34 -0.41 10.12 -13.85
CA ASP A 34 -0.94 9.31 -14.94
C ASP A 34 -1.25 7.88 -14.48
N LEU A 35 -2.42 7.38 -14.86
CA LEU A 35 -2.85 6.04 -14.46
C LEU A 35 -2.08 4.95 -15.19
N ALA A 36 -1.82 5.14 -16.49
CA ALA A 36 -1.11 4.15 -17.30
C ALA A 36 0.35 4.04 -16.85
N GLU A 37 0.99 5.15 -16.50
CA GLU A 37 2.33 5.19 -15.92
C GLU A 37 2.40 4.43 -14.59
N ALA A 38 1.41 4.64 -13.70
CA ALA A 38 1.34 3.92 -12.43
C ALA A 38 1.21 2.40 -12.63
N VAL A 39 0.32 1.97 -13.54
CA VAL A 39 0.18 0.54 -13.90
C VAL A 39 1.48 -0.01 -14.48
N ALA A 40 2.12 0.72 -15.39
CA ALA A 40 3.36 0.29 -16.00
C ALA A 40 4.50 0.18 -14.98
N ALA A 41 4.57 1.09 -14.00
CA ALA A 41 5.55 1.03 -12.91
C ALA A 41 5.38 -0.21 -12.04
N VAL A 42 4.14 -0.56 -11.67
CA VAL A 42 3.85 -1.79 -10.91
C VAL A 42 4.24 -3.03 -11.72
N ASN A 43 3.84 -3.09 -13.00
CA ASN A 43 4.17 -4.24 -13.85
C ASN A 43 5.69 -4.42 -14.04
N ARG A 44 6.44 -3.31 -14.22
CA ARG A 44 7.90 -3.36 -14.27
C ARG A 44 8.51 -3.86 -12.96
N ALA A 45 7.94 -3.46 -11.82
CA ALA A 45 8.39 -3.95 -10.51
C ALA A 45 8.12 -5.45 -10.34
N CYS A 46 6.93 -5.95 -10.72
CA CYS A 46 6.62 -7.39 -10.72
C CYS A 46 7.58 -8.21 -11.61
N ALA A 47 8.00 -7.65 -12.74
CA ALA A 47 8.93 -8.34 -13.64
C ALA A 47 10.41 -8.20 -13.23
N SER A 48 10.72 -7.45 -12.17
CA SER A 48 12.10 -7.04 -11.85
C SER A 48 12.95 -8.13 -11.18
N ALA A 49 12.31 -9.12 -10.56
CA ALA A 49 12.99 -10.26 -9.95
C ALA A 49 12.12 -11.52 -9.99
N PRO A 50 12.03 -12.20 -11.16
CA PRO A 50 11.34 -13.47 -11.27
C PRO A 50 11.71 -14.45 -10.15
N ALA A 51 10.68 -15.07 -9.59
CA ALA A 51 10.77 -16.12 -8.58
C ALA A 51 10.14 -17.41 -9.09
N TRP A 52 10.57 -18.55 -8.54
CA TRP A 52 10.02 -19.86 -8.85
C TRP A 52 9.90 -20.70 -7.58
N SER A 53 8.97 -21.65 -7.56
CA SER A 53 8.88 -22.61 -6.46
C SER A 53 10.09 -23.55 -6.49
N ARG A 54 10.79 -23.64 -5.37
CA ARG A 54 11.91 -24.55 -5.14
C ARG A 54 11.45 -25.64 -4.18
N LEU A 55 11.44 -26.88 -4.66
CA LEU A 55 11.22 -28.05 -3.83
C LEU A 55 12.49 -28.35 -3.02
N ILE A 56 12.33 -28.45 -1.71
CA ILE A 56 13.37 -28.88 -0.78
C ILE A 56 12.97 -30.26 -0.27
N TRP A 57 13.88 -31.22 -0.43
CA TRP A 57 13.67 -32.61 -0.04
C TRP A 57 14.87 -33.09 0.76
N ASN A 58 14.72 -33.12 2.09
CA ASN A 58 15.74 -33.55 3.02
C ASN A 58 15.34 -34.89 3.65
N GLU A 59 16.32 -35.73 3.98
CA GLU A 59 16.07 -37.00 4.66
C GLU A 59 15.59 -36.76 6.10
N GLY A 60 14.51 -37.43 6.48
CA GLY A 60 13.92 -37.30 7.82
C GLY A 60 13.03 -36.07 8.05
N GLU A 61 12.82 -35.22 7.05
CA GLU A 61 11.96 -34.04 7.13
C GLU A 61 10.79 -34.11 6.11
N PRO A 62 9.61 -33.55 6.41
CA PRO A 62 8.56 -33.38 5.41
C PRO A 62 9.04 -32.51 4.25
N PRO A 63 8.66 -32.80 2.98
CA PRO A 63 8.99 -31.94 1.85
C PRO A 63 8.54 -30.50 2.07
N ALA A 64 9.39 -29.54 1.71
CA ALA A 64 9.12 -28.12 1.88
C ALA A 64 9.20 -27.37 0.54
N CYS A 65 8.44 -26.27 0.46
CA CYS A 65 8.53 -25.31 -0.65
C CYS A 65 9.22 -24.04 -0.17
N ALA A 66 10.14 -23.52 -0.97
CA ALA A 66 10.75 -22.22 -0.77
C ALA A 66 10.76 -21.41 -2.07
N ASP A 67 10.90 -20.10 -1.96
CA ASP A 67 11.05 -19.24 -3.13
C ASP A 67 12.50 -19.29 -3.64
N GLY A 68 12.67 -19.75 -4.88
CA GLY A 68 13.89 -19.63 -5.65
C GLY A 68 13.96 -18.30 -6.39
N SER A 69 15.14 -17.65 -6.39
CA SER A 69 15.43 -16.47 -7.19
C SER A 69 16.94 -16.31 -7.37
N SER A 70 17.38 -15.78 -8.51
CA SER A 70 18.79 -15.43 -8.77
C SER A 70 19.09 -13.94 -8.54
N TYR A 71 18.11 -13.17 -8.07
CA TYR A 71 18.21 -11.72 -7.89
C TYR A 71 18.53 -11.36 -6.43
N SER A 72 19.01 -10.13 -6.23
CA SER A 72 19.34 -9.63 -4.90
C SER A 72 18.09 -9.61 -3.98
N PRO A 73 18.27 -9.71 -2.65
CA PRO A 73 17.14 -9.64 -1.71
C PRO A 73 16.25 -8.41 -1.88
N GLU A 74 16.83 -7.26 -2.20
CA GLU A 74 16.11 -6.00 -2.41
C GLU A 74 15.25 -6.04 -3.67
N ALA A 75 15.78 -6.58 -4.77
CA ALA A 75 15.02 -6.74 -6.02
C ALA A 75 13.86 -7.72 -5.83
N ARG A 76 14.10 -8.82 -5.11
CA ARG A 76 13.06 -9.79 -4.73
C ARG A 76 11.97 -9.14 -3.88
N ALA A 77 12.35 -8.36 -2.87
CA ALA A 77 11.40 -7.66 -2.01
C ALA A 77 10.54 -6.65 -2.81
N LEU A 78 11.16 -5.89 -3.72
CA LEU A 78 10.44 -4.96 -4.60
C LEU A 78 9.42 -5.70 -5.47
N SER A 79 9.84 -6.79 -6.12
CA SER A 79 8.99 -7.62 -6.98
C SER A 79 7.82 -8.22 -6.19
N ARG A 80 8.10 -8.77 -5.01
CA ARG A 80 7.10 -9.39 -4.15
C ARG A 80 6.06 -8.39 -3.65
N ILE A 81 6.48 -7.20 -3.23
CA ILE A 81 5.54 -6.13 -2.81
C ILE A 81 4.66 -5.70 -3.98
N ALA A 82 5.20 -5.62 -5.20
CA ALA A 82 4.42 -5.28 -6.39
C ALA A 82 3.38 -6.37 -6.71
N GLU A 83 3.76 -7.65 -6.65
CA GLU A 83 2.84 -8.79 -6.83
C GLU A 83 1.72 -8.81 -5.78
N GLU A 84 2.06 -8.65 -4.49
CA GLU A 84 1.07 -8.57 -3.41
C GLU A 84 0.12 -7.39 -3.60
N SER A 85 0.61 -6.28 -4.16
CA SER A 85 -0.23 -5.14 -4.47
C SER A 85 -1.18 -5.41 -5.64
N VAL A 86 -0.73 -6.15 -6.67
CA VAL A 86 -1.63 -6.62 -7.74
C VAL A 86 -2.74 -7.48 -7.12
N GLN A 87 -2.39 -8.44 -6.26
CA GLN A 87 -3.36 -9.28 -5.55
C GLN A 87 -4.32 -8.45 -4.67
N LEU A 88 -3.84 -7.40 -4.00
CA LEU A 88 -4.69 -6.47 -3.23
C LEU A 88 -5.73 -5.79 -4.11
N PHE A 89 -5.34 -5.29 -5.30
CA PHE A 89 -6.24 -4.54 -6.18
C PHE A 89 -7.19 -5.41 -6.99
N THR A 90 -6.82 -6.67 -7.27
CA THR A 90 -7.65 -7.59 -8.06
C THR A 90 -8.35 -8.66 -7.22
N GLY A 91 -7.99 -8.78 -5.95
CA GLY A 91 -8.49 -9.80 -5.04
C GLY A 91 -9.69 -9.38 -4.20
N PRO A 92 -10.11 -10.21 -3.23
CA PRO A 92 -11.28 -9.95 -2.40
C PRO A 92 -11.16 -8.67 -1.54
N ASP A 93 -9.93 -8.31 -1.15
CA ASP A 93 -9.65 -7.13 -0.33
C ASP A 93 -9.86 -5.81 -1.08
N ALA A 94 -9.91 -5.83 -2.42
CA ALA A 94 -10.09 -4.63 -3.23
C ALA A 94 -11.36 -3.86 -2.84
N ALA A 95 -12.46 -4.58 -2.58
CA ALA A 95 -13.73 -4.01 -2.16
C ALA A 95 -13.70 -3.38 -0.76
N GLU A 96 -12.73 -3.76 0.07
CA GLU A 96 -12.55 -3.26 1.43
C GLU A 96 -11.44 -2.22 1.55
N LEU A 97 -10.76 -1.86 0.46
CA LEU A 97 -9.75 -0.80 0.45
C LEU A 97 -10.40 0.57 0.70
N ARG A 98 -9.86 1.33 1.65
CA ARG A 98 -10.36 2.65 2.05
C ARG A 98 -9.24 3.66 2.22
N ALA A 99 -9.55 4.92 1.91
CA ALA A 99 -8.75 6.08 2.26
C ALA A 99 -8.90 6.44 3.76
N CYS A 100 -7.81 6.78 4.44
CA CYS A 100 -7.87 7.20 5.85
C CYS A 100 -8.06 8.72 6.02
N HIS A 101 -9.26 9.17 6.35
CA HIS A 101 -9.59 10.61 6.47
C HIS A 101 -9.18 11.27 7.80
N ALA A 102 -8.27 10.68 8.57
CA ALA A 102 -7.72 11.36 9.74
C ALA A 102 -6.88 12.58 9.30
N PRO A 103 -6.87 13.70 10.05
CA PRO A 103 -6.09 14.88 9.71
C PRO A 103 -4.61 14.54 9.45
N GLY A 104 -4.09 15.03 8.32
CA GLY A 104 -2.72 14.81 7.85
C GLY A 104 -2.38 13.38 7.39
N CYS A 105 -3.34 12.45 7.36
CA CYS A 105 -3.07 11.08 6.97
C CYS A 105 -3.14 10.90 5.44
N VAL A 106 -2.10 10.28 4.87
CA VAL A 106 -1.99 9.97 3.43
C VAL A 106 -2.12 8.47 3.13
N ARG A 107 -2.48 7.66 4.14
CA ARG A 107 -2.50 6.20 4.04
C ARG A 107 -3.85 5.68 3.53
N TYR A 108 -3.79 4.48 2.97
CA TYR A 108 -4.91 3.61 2.67
C TYR A 108 -4.89 2.41 3.61
N PHE A 109 -6.01 1.71 3.75
CA PHE A 109 -6.11 0.52 4.58
C PHE A 109 -7.22 -0.41 4.07
N VAL A 110 -7.04 -1.71 4.29
CA VAL A 110 -8.12 -2.70 4.12
C VAL A 110 -9.00 -2.70 5.36
N ARG A 111 -10.29 -2.50 5.19
CA ARG A 111 -11.26 -2.45 6.27
C ARG A 111 -11.58 -3.86 6.77
N ALA A 112 -10.79 -4.31 7.76
CA ALA A 112 -10.96 -5.63 8.36
C ALA A 112 -12.34 -5.85 9.01
N HIS A 113 -13.00 -4.80 9.52
CA HIS A 113 -14.33 -4.84 10.13
C HIS A 113 -15.14 -3.58 9.77
N PRO A 114 -16.49 -3.64 9.67
CA PRO A 114 -17.33 -2.56 9.16
C PRO A 114 -17.18 -1.20 9.86
N ARG A 115 -16.85 -1.20 11.16
CA ARG A 115 -16.70 0.01 11.99
C ARG A 115 -15.30 0.66 11.91
N ARG A 116 -14.34 0.06 11.19
CA ARG A 116 -12.98 0.62 11.08
C ARG A 116 -12.97 1.78 10.09
N GLU A 117 -12.92 3.00 10.63
CA GLU A 117 -12.88 4.25 9.84
C GLU A 117 -11.44 4.77 9.60
N TRP A 118 -10.46 4.27 10.36
CA TRP A 118 -9.08 4.78 10.31
C TRP A 118 -8.04 3.67 10.16
N CYS A 119 -6.90 4.01 9.54
CA CYS A 119 -5.81 3.06 9.34
C CYS A 119 -5.14 2.64 10.65
N SER A 120 -5.26 3.42 11.73
CA SER A 120 -4.73 3.07 13.05
C SER A 120 -5.47 3.76 14.18
N ALA A 121 -5.32 3.25 15.41
CA ALA A 121 -5.85 3.88 16.62
C ALA A 121 -5.33 5.33 16.78
N GLY A 122 -4.05 5.57 16.49
CA GLY A 122 -3.47 6.92 16.50
C GLY A 122 -4.17 7.88 15.52
N CYS A 123 -4.58 7.41 14.34
CA CYS A 123 -5.37 8.21 13.40
C CYS A 123 -6.77 8.52 13.95
N GLY A 124 -7.42 7.55 14.60
CA GLY A 124 -8.69 7.77 15.29
C GLY A 124 -8.57 8.79 16.42
N ASN A 125 -7.48 8.77 17.20
CA ASN A 125 -7.21 9.78 18.23
C ASN A 125 -7.07 11.18 17.63
N ARG A 126 -6.26 11.34 16.57
CA ARG A 126 -6.11 12.63 15.89
C ARG A 126 -7.44 13.16 15.36
N ALA A 127 -8.28 12.30 14.78
CA ALA A 127 -9.60 12.69 14.29
C ALA A 127 -10.52 13.19 15.43
N ARG A 128 -10.52 12.51 16.58
CA ARG A 128 -11.30 12.92 17.76
C ARG A 128 -10.81 14.25 18.33
N VAL A 129 -9.50 14.41 18.47
CA VAL A 129 -8.87 15.64 18.98
C VAL A 129 -9.18 16.83 18.07
N ALA A 130 -9.01 16.71 16.76
CA ALA A 130 -9.33 17.77 15.81
C ALA A 130 -10.82 18.17 15.86
N ARG A 131 -11.73 17.19 16.02
CA ARG A 131 -13.17 17.46 16.18
C ARG A 131 -13.46 18.22 17.48
N HIS A 132 -12.78 17.87 18.58
CA HIS A 132 -12.89 18.60 19.84
C HIS A 132 -12.42 20.05 19.69
N TYR A 133 -11.23 20.28 19.12
CA TYR A 133 -10.71 21.64 18.91
C TYR A 133 -11.67 22.51 18.09
N ARG A 134 -12.22 22.00 16.98
CA ARG A 134 -13.21 22.75 16.17
C ARG A 134 -14.49 23.12 16.94
N ARG A 135 -14.91 22.30 17.91
CA ARG A 135 -16.10 22.56 18.72
C ARG A 135 -15.84 23.60 19.82
N HIS A 136 -14.61 23.64 20.35
CA HIS A 136 -14.26 24.49 21.49
C HIS A 136 -13.51 25.77 21.10
N HIS A 137 -13.09 25.93 19.84
CA HIS A 137 -12.42 27.14 19.34
C HIS A 137 -13.02 27.58 17.99
N PRO A 138 -14.26 28.12 17.94
CA PRO A 138 -14.94 28.42 16.68
C PRO A 138 -14.33 29.61 15.89
N GLY A 139 -13.20 30.20 16.33
CA GLY A 139 -12.68 31.45 15.78
C GLY A 139 -11.16 31.62 15.74
N GLY A 140 -10.38 30.54 15.82
CA GLY A 140 -8.91 30.63 15.72
C GLY A 140 -8.41 30.64 14.28
N VAL A 141 -8.57 31.77 13.57
CA VAL A 141 -7.84 32.05 12.33
C VAL A 141 -6.62 32.89 12.69
N SER A 142 -5.43 32.35 12.41
CA SER A 142 -4.35 32.99 11.65
C SER A 142 -3.31 31.92 11.34
#